data_AF-U2CRA8-F1
#
_entry.id   AF-U2CRA8-F1
#
_cell.length_a   1.000
_cell.length_b   1.000
_cell.length_c   1.000
_cell.angle_alpha   90.00
_cell.angle_beta   90.00
_cell.angle_gamma   90.00
#
_symmetry.space_group_name_H-M   'P 1'
#
loop_
_entity.id
_entity.type
_entity.pdbx_description
1 polymer ?
#
loop_
_entity_poly.entity_id
_entity_poly.type
_entity_poly.pdbx_seq_one_letter_code
_entity_poly.pdbx_strand_id
1 'polypeptide(L)'
;MGEVLTKRAEGSGIGLALVKALVEISGGKIPVCSKVGEKSEFLIELPKKISNYSTDIVSTNISNLEENKKEKINIELSDIYM
;
A
#
# COMPACT_ATOMS: atom_id res chain seq x y z
N MET A 1 15.60 -34.11 -7.02
CA MET A 1 15.73 -32.90 -7.85
C MET A 1 14.32 -32.30 -7.93
N GLY A 2 13.98 -31.40 -7.01
CA GLY A 2 12.64 -30.81 -6.96
C GLY A 2 12.54 -29.69 -7.97
N GLU A 3 11.64 -29.83 -8.95
CA GLU A 3 11.31 -28.75 -9.88
C GLU A 3 10.75 -27.57 -9.09
N VAL A 4 11.44 -26.43 -9.15
CA VAL A 4 10.92 -25.17 -8.63
C VAL A 4 9.71 -24.84 -9.51
N LEU A 5 8.53 -24.76 -8.88
CA LEU A 5 7.32 -24.21 -9.47
C LEU A 5 7.47 -22.69 -9.69
N THR A 6 8.49 -22.25 -10.43
CA THR A 6 8.54 -20.89 -11.00
C THR A 6 7.55 -20.84 -12.16
N LYS A 7 6.27 -20.86 -11.79
CA LYS A 7 5.15 -20.56 -12.69
C LYS A 7 5.31 -19.10 -13.11
N ARG A 8 5.03 -18.85 -14.39
CA ARG A 8 4.98 -17.57 -15.13
C ARG A 8 4.18 -16.46 -14.43
N ALA A 9 4.68 -15.94 -13.33
CA ALA A 9 4.10 -14.84 -12.57
C ALA A 9 5.24 -14.12 -11.84
N GLU A 10 6.25 -13.70 -12.58
CA GLU A 10 7.13 -12.64 -12.09
C GLU A 10 6.27 -11.38 -12.06
N GLY A 11 5.67 -11.07 -10.91
CA GLY A 11 4.93 -9.83 -10.75
C GLY A 11 5.79 -8.64 -11.18
N SER A 12 5.17 -7.55 -11.63
CA SER A 12 5.83 -6.40 -12.28
C SER A 12 6.92 -5.67 -11.47
N GLY A 13 7.23 -6.11 -10.25
CA GLY A 13 8.26 -5.52 -9.39
C GLY A 13 7.87 -4.18 -8.76
N ILE A 14 6.64 -3.71 -8.98
CA ILE A 14 6.18 -2.39 -8.53
C ILE A 14 5.80 -2.32 -7.06
N GLY A 15 5.69 -3.46 -6.36
CA GLY A 15 5.16 -3.52 -5.00
C GLY A 15 5.87 -2.57 -4.02
N LEU A 16 7.20 -2.53 -4.03
CA LEU A 16 7.95 -1.63 -3.14
C LEU A 16 7.81 -0.15 -3.54
N ALA A 17 7.68 0.14 -4.84
CA ALA A 17 7.44 1.51 -5.32
C ALA A 17 6.07 2.03 -4.86
N LEU A 18 5.04 1.18 -4.91
CA LEU A 18 3.71 1.49 -4.39
C LEU A 18 3.72 1.71 -2.88
N VAL A 19 4.40 0.84 -2.13
CA VAL A 19 4.55 0.98 -0.68
C VAL A 19 5.26 2.30 -0.33
N LYS A 20 6.35 2.63 -1.02
CA LYS A 20 7.07 3.89 -0.80
C LYS A 20 6.15 5.10 -1.04
N ALA A 21 5.42 5.13 -2.15
CA ALA A 21 4.49 6.21 -2.46
C ALA A 21 3.40 6.35 -1.38
N LEU A 22 2.82 5.24 -0.91
CA LEU A 22 1.81 5.24 0.13
C LEU A 22 2.34 5.77 1.48
N VAL A 23 3.55 5.37 1.86
CA VAL A 23 4.20 5.82 3.08
C VAL A 23 4.50 7.31 3.02
N GLU A 24 5.01 7.81 1.89
CA GLU A 24 5.29 9.23 1.67
C GLU A 24 4.01 10.09 1.68
N ILE A 25 2.93 9.65 1.02
CA ILE A 25 1.62 10.33 1.05
C ILE A 25 1.07 10.39 2.48
N SER A 26 1.32 9.35 3.28
CA SER A 26 0.94 9.29 4.69
C SER A 26 1.82 10.17 5.60
N GLY A 27 2.81 10.88 5.04
CA GLY A 27 3.78 11.69 5.78
C GLY A 27 4.80 10.86 6.56
N GLY A 28 4.96 9.60 6.20
CA GLY A 28 5.91 8.66 6.80
C GLY A 28 7.21 8.53 6.01
N LYS A 29 8.04 7.55 6.41
CA LYS A 29 9.30 7.19 5.75
C LYS A 29 9.54 5.68 5.77
N ILE A 30 10.36 5.19 4.83
CA ILE A 30 10.70 3.77 4.70
C ILE A 30 12.22 3.53 4.57
N PRO A 31 13.00 3.65 5.66
CA PRO A 31 14.42 3.28 5.63
C PRO A 31 14.65 1.80 5.32
N VAL A 32 15.81 1.50 4.71
CA VAL A 32 16.26 0.15 4.37
C VAL A 32 17.60 -0.15 5.06
N CYS A 33 17.68 -1.31 5.68
CA CYS A 33 18.91 -1.89 6.22
C CYS A 33 19.22 -3.15 5.42
N SER A 34 20.34 -3.15 4.68
CA SER A 34 20.71 -4.27 3.82
C SER A 34 22.21 -4.45 3.77
N LYS A 35 22.64 -5.71 3.64
CA LYS A 35 24.04 -6.10 3.43
C LYS A 35 24.10 -7.18 2.35
N VAL A 36 25.07 -7.05 1.45
CA VAL A 36 25.28 -8.00 0.34
C VAL A 36 25.51 -9.39 0.89
N GLY A 37 24.80 -10.38 0.35
CA GLY A 37 24.84 -11.77 0.82
C GLY A 37 23.94 -12.06 2.02
N GLU A 38 23.21 -11.06 2.53
CA GLU A 38 22.22 -11.20 3.60
C GLU A 38 20.83 -10.75 3.13
N LYS A 39 19.82 -10.89 4.00
CA LYS A 39 18.48 -10.35 3.73
C LYS A 39 18.48 -8.81 3.78
N SER A 40 17.44 -8.21 3.21
CA SER A 40 17.16 -6.77 3.36
C SER A 40 15.98 -6.58 4.30
N GLU A 41 16.07 -5.58 5.17
CA GLU A 41 15.00 -5.17 6.09
C GLU A 41 14.51 -3.78 5.72
N PHE A 42 13.18 -3.63 5.60
CA PHE A 42 12.52 -2.36 5.33
C PHE A 42 11.68 -2.00 6.55
N LEU A 43 11.91 -0.81 7.11
CA LEU A 43 11.19 -0.33 8.29
C LEU A 43 10.24 0.77 7.86
N ILE A 44 8.94 0.63 8.16
CA ILE A 44 7.92 1.65 7.85
C ILE A 44 7.68 2.48 9.10
N GLU A 45 7.89 3.79 8.99
CA GLU A 45 7.63 4.75 10.05
C GLU A 45 6.49 5.69 9.62
N LEU A 46 5.41 5.73 10.38
CA LEU A 46 4.25 6.59 10.12
C LEU A 46 4.05 7.61 11.24
N PRO A 47 3.69 8.87 10.92
CA PRO A 47 3.43 9.87 11.94
C PRO A 47 2.16 9.52 12.72
N LYS A 48 2.30 9.42 14.05
CA LYS A 48 1.15 9.25 14.95
C LYS A 48 0.44 10.59 15.12
N LYS A 49 -0.55 10.89 14.26
CA LYS A 49 -1.47 12.00 14.48
C LYS A 49 -2.52 11.58 15.51
N ILE A 50 -2.36 12.00 16.74
CA ILE A 50 -3.44 11.97 17.73
C ILE A 50 -4.32 13.17 17.43
N SER A 51 -5.34 12.96 16.60
CA SER A 51 -6.41 13.91 16.45
C SER A 51 -7.25 13.86 17.72
N ASN A 52 -7.26 14.96 18.48
CA ASN A 52 -8.28 15.20 19.48
C ASN A 52 -9.60 15.43 18.74
N TYR A 53 -10.19 14.38 18.18
CA TYR A 53 -11.54 14.44 17.66
C TYR A 53 -12.45 14.56 18.87
N SER A 54 -12.90 15.78 19.17
CA SER A 54 -14.21 15.94 19.79
C SER A 54 -15.19 15.16 18.92
N THR A 55 -15.92 14.23 19.54
CA THR A 55 -16.88 13.35 18.86
C THR A 55 -18.09 14.19 18.44
N ASP A 56 -17.93 14.98 17.39
CA ASP A 56 -19.07 15.54 16.67
C ASP A 56 -19.42 14.55 15.57
N ILE A 57 -20.38 13.68 15.89
CA ILE A 57 -20.96 12.72 14.97
C ILE A 57 -21.67 13.53 13.87
N VAL A 58 -20.98 13.83 12.77
CA VAL A 58 -21.62 14.43 11.60
C VAL A 58 -22.31 13.31 10.83
N SER A 59 -23.59 13.13 11.11
CA SER A 59 -24.53 12.31 10.34
C SER A 59 -24.71 12.91 8.93
N THR A 60 -23.74 12.66 8.05
CA THR A 60 -23.87 12.99 6.62
C THR A 60 -24.07 11.70 5.85
N ASN A 61 -25.17 11.61 5.10
CA ASN A 61 -25.60 10.46 4.31
C ASN A 61 -24.46 9.83 3.46
N ILE A 62 -23.85 8.73 3.93
CA ILE A 62 -22.84 7.92 3.22
C ILE A 62 -23.51 6.78 2.45
N SER A 63 -24.40 7.09 1.52
CA SER A 63 -25.05 6.05 0.69
C SER A 63 -24.81 6.21 -0.81
N ASN A 64 -24.43 7.40 -1.30
CA ASN A 64 -24.32 7.64 -2.75
C ASN A 64 -22.89 7.88 -3.27
N LEU A 65 -21.86 7.89 -2.40
CA LEU A 65 -20.47 8.20 -2.80
C LEU A 65 -19.59 6.96 -3.01
N GLU A 66 -20.05 5.79 -2.59
CA GLU A 66 -19.27 4.55 -2.54
C GLU A 66 -19.10 3.89 -3.92
N GLU A 67 -20.16 3.83 -4.75
CA GLU A 67 -20.15 3.07 -6.00
C GLU A 67 -19.19 3.65 -7.05
N ASN A 68 -19.25 4.96 -7.30
CA ASN A 68 -18.39 5.63 -8.28
C ASN A 68 -16.90 5.61 -7.90
N LYS A 69 -16.57 5.67 -6.60
CA LYS A 69 -15.17 5.57 -6.15
C LYS A 69 -14.64 4.14 -6.24
N LYS A 70 -15.47 3.15 -5.91
CA LYS A 70 -15.07 1.74 -5.93
C LYS A 70 -14.73 1.27 -7.34
N GLU A 71 -15.49 1.70 -8.34
CA GLU A 71 -15.24 1.37 -9.74
C GLU A 71 -13.91 1.97 -10.23
N LYS A 72 -13.65 3.24 -9.91
CA LYS A 72 -12.38 3.91 -10.27
C LYS A 72 -11.17 3.27 -9.58
N ILE A 73 -11.29 2.90 -8.31
CA ILE A 73 -10.24 2.17 -7.58
C ILE A 73 -9.99 0.81 -8.21
N ASN A 74 -11.05 0.08 -8.60
CA ASN A 74 -10.89 -1.24 -9.22
C ASN A 74 -10.19 -1.15 -10.59
N ILE A 75 -10.54 -0.14 -11.39
CA ILE A 75 -9.88 0.12 -12.69
C ILE A 75 -8.40 0.48 -12.50
N GLU A 76 -8.06 1.34 -11.52
CA GLU A 76 -6.67 1.74 -11.28
C GLU A 76 -5.81 0.60 -10.70
N LEU A 77 -6.42 -0.37 -10.01
CA LEU A 77 -5.70 -1.50 -9.40
C LEU A 77 -5.59 -2.72 -10.33
N SER A 78 -6.34 -2.79 -11.44
CA SER A 78 -6.24 -3.93 -12.38
C SER A 78 -4.87 -4.02 -13.06
N ASP A 79 -4.19 -2.89 -13.25
CA ASP A 79 -2.88 -2.82 -13.88
C ASP A 79 -1.74 -3.31 -12.97
N ILE A 80 -2.02 -3.54 -11.68
CA ILE A 80 -1.03 -4.00 -10.69
C ILE A 80 -0.91 -5.53 -10.66
N TYR A 81 -1.92 -6.26 -11.13
CA TYR A 81 -1.95 -7.73 -11.22
C TYR A 81 -1.99 -8.18 -12.68
N MET A 82 -0.87 -8.01 -13.42
CA MET A 82 -0.63 -8.74 -14.67
C MET A 82 0.41 -9.83 -14.46
#